data_AF-A0A0V8CVE3-F1
#
_entry.id   AF-A0A0V8CVE3-F1
#
_cell.length_a   1.000
_cell.length_b   1.000
_cell.length_c   1.000
_cell.angle_alpha   90.00
_cell.angle_beta   90.00
_cell.angle_gamma   90.00
#
_symmetry.space_group_name_H-M   'P 1'
#
loop_
_entity.id
_entity.type
_entity.pdbx_description
1 polymer ?
#
loop_
_entity_poly.entity_id
_entity_poly.type
_entity_poly.pdbx_seq_one_letter_code
_entity_poly.pdbx_strand_id
1 'polypeptide(L)'
;MRKLSPTFIYFFGALGGLLFGYDTGVISGALLFIEKESWHVSSWAWMEGWITAAVLMGAVIGAVVIGPMSDRFGRKRLLLLSAVIFFVGALGSGLSNSAELLIISRVILGMAVGSASALVPTYLSELSPAKIRGGVSTMFQ
;
A
#
# COMPACT_ATOMS: atom_id res chain seq x y z
N MET A 1 16.68 21.07 15.71
CA MET A 1 15.95 20.18 14.79
C MET A 1 15.77 20.91 13.46
N ARG A 2 16.39 20.44 12.36
CA ARG A 2 16.27 21.09 11.04
C ARG A 2 14.80 21.00 10.58
N LYS A 3 14.18 22.14 10.26
CA LYS A 3 12.82 22.16 9.67
C LYS A 3 12.94 21.58 8.26
N LEU A 4 12.32 20.42 8.01
CA LEU A 4 12.25 19.83 6.67
C LEU A 4 11.50 20.78 5.74
N SER A 5 11.96 20.90 4.49
CA SER A 5 11.28 21.70 3.47
C SER A 5 9.89 21.11 3.18
N PRO A 6 8.82 21.93 3.05
CA PRO A 6 7.49 21.45 2.70
C PRO A 6 7.47 20.63 1.39
N THR A 7 8.24 21.07 0.39
CA THR A 7 8.38 20.36 -0.89
C THR A 7 8.95 18.96 -0.72
N PHE A 8 9.87 18.77 0.23
CA PHE A 8 10.44 17.47 0.54
C PHE A 8 9.36 16.54 1.13
N ILE A 9 8.52 17.05 2.02
CA ILE A 9 7.40 16.28 2.60
C ILE A 9 6.38 15.91 1.51
N TYR A 10 6.07 16.84 0.60
CA TYR A 10 5.14 16.60 -0.50
C TYR A 10 5.64 15.50 -1.44
N PHE A 11 6.90 15.60 -1.87
CA PHE A 11 7.52 14.62 -2.76
C PHE A 11 7.53 13.21 -2.14
N PHE A 12 8.10 13.05 -0.94
CA PHE A 12 8.18 11.74 -0.30
C PHE A 12 6.83 11.22 0.20
N GLY A 13 5.91 12.11 0.57
CA GLY A 13 4.54 11.73 0.92
C GLY A 13 3.78 11.16 -0.28
N ALA A 14 3.92 11.79 -1.45
CA ALA A 14 3.30 11.35 -2.70
C ALA A 14 3.78 9.97 -3.17
N LEU A 15 5.02 9.56 -2.84
CA LEU A 15 5.54 8.23 -3.17
C LEU A 15 4.69 7.07 -2.62
N GLY A 16 3.83 7.30 -1.63
CA GLY A 16 2.87 6.31 -1.17
C GLY A 16 1.94 5.81 -2.30
N GLY A 17 1.55 6.70 -3.22
CA GLY A 17 0.74 6.33 -4.38
C GLY A 17 1.51 5.56 -5.44
N LEU A 18 2.78 5.96 -5.67
CA LEU A 18 3.70 5.21 -6.52
C LEU A 18 3.91 3.77 -6.00
N LEU A 19 4.06 3.59 -4.69
CA LEU A 19 4.20 2.25 -4.09
C LEU A 19 2.94 1.39 -4.28
N PHE A 20 1.74 1.99 -4.22
CA PHE A 20 0.49 1.29 -4.53
C PHE A 20 0.44 0.82 -5.98
N GLY A 21 0.74 1.73 -6.92
CA GLY A 21 0.78 1.41 -8.35
C GLY A 21 1.82 0.34 -8.66
N TYR A 22 3.00 0.44 -8.03
CA TYR A 22 4.06 -0.55 -8.15
C TYR A 22 3.62 -1.94 -7.67
N ASP A 23 3.04 -2.08 -6.47
CA ASP A 23 2.65 -3.39 -5.96
C ASP A 23 1.54 -4.05 -6.79
N THR A 24 0.60 -3.23 -7.29
CA THR A 24 -0.48 -3.68 -8.18
C THR A 24 0.07 -4.13 -9.55
N GLY A 25 1.09 -3.46 -10.06
CA GLY A 25 1.71 -3.79 -11.35
C GLY A 25 2.66 -4.99 -11.28
N VAL A 26 3.51 -5.06 -10.25
CA VAL A 26 4.58 -6.07 -10.15
C VAL A 26 4.03 -7.49 -10.03
N ILE A 27 2.87 -7.67 -9.38
CA ILE A 27 2.27 -9.00 -9.22
C ILE A 27 1.89 -9.64 -10.56
N SER A 28 1.45 -8.82 -11.54
CA SER A 28 1.11 -9.31 -12.88
C SER A 28 2.33 -9.90 -13.59
N GLY A 29 3.51 -9.30 -13.40
CA GLY A 29 4.77 -9.85 -13.90
C GLY A 29 5.23 -11.07 -13.11
N ALA A 30 5.09 -11.05 -11.79
CA ALA A 30 5.52 -12.13 -10.91
C ALA A 30 4.73 -13.43 -11.13
N LEU A 31 3.41 -13.34 -11.37
CA LEU A 31 2.54 -14.50 -11.59
C LEU A 31 3.00 -15.39 -12.75
N LEU A 32 3.54 -14.79 -13.82
CA LEU A 32 4.08 -15.53 -14.97
C LEU A 32 5.27 -16.44 -14.61
N PHE A 33 6.05 -16.06 -13.59
CA PHE A 33 7.18 -16.85 -13.10
C PHE A 33 6.74 -17.85 -12.04
N ILE A 34 5.82 -17.45 -11.15
CA ILE A 34 5.27 -18.33 -10.12
C ILE A 34 4.54 -19.52 -10.76
N GLU A 35 3.79 -19.29 -11.85
CA GLU A 35 3.12 -20.34 -12.64
C GLU A 35 4.14 -21.36 -13.19
N LYS A 36 5.24 -20.86 -13.77
CA LYS A 36 6.25 -21.68 -14.44
C LYS A 36 7.15 -22.43 -13.47
N GLU A 37 7.48 -21.85 -12.32
CA GLU A 37 8.57 -22.35 -11.48
C GLU A 37 8.13 -23.22 -10.30
N SER A 38 7.00 -22.95 -9.61
CA SER A 38 7.08 -23.24 -8.15
C SER A 38 5.98 -24.00 -7.43
N TRP A 39 4.72 -24.15 -7.87
CA TRP A 39 3.71 -24.75 -6.96
C TRP A 39 2.86 -25.94 -7.43
N HIS A 40 2.99 -26.41 -8.68
CA HIS A 40 2.28 -27.61 -9.20
C HIS A 40 0.82 -27.72 -8.71
N VAL A 41 0.13 -26.58 -8.63
CA VAL A 41 -1.22 -26.51 -8.07
C VAL A 41 -2.18 -27.00 -9.14
N SER A 42 -3.00 -28.01 -8.83
CA SER A 42 -4.00 -28.55 -9.75
C SER A 42 -5.02 -27.52 -10.25
N SER A 43 -5.16 -26.38 -9.54
CA SER A 43 -6.10 -25.30 -9.83
C SER A 43 -5.43 -23.92 -9.86
N TRP A 44 -4.45 -23.72 -10.75
CA TRP A 44 -3.69 -22.47 -10.85
C TRP A 44 -4.56 -21.20 -11.00
N ALA A 45 -5.52 -21.20 -11.94
CA ALA A 45 -6.38 -20.05 -12.20
C ALA A 45 -7.18 -19.58 -10.97
N TRP A 46 -7.59 -20.53 -10.12
CA TRP A 46 -8.27 -20.20 -8.86
C TRP A 46 -7.32 -19.52 -7.88
N MET A 47 -6.09 -20.04 -7.76
CA MET A 47 -5.08 -19.51 -6.85
C MET A 47 -4.60 -18.12 -7.28
N GLU A 48 -4.42 -17.90 -8.58
CA GLU A 48 -4.09 -16.60 -9.16
C GLU A 48 -5.14 -15.54 -8.81
N GLY A 49 -6.43 -15.90 -8.93
CA GLY A 49 -7.54 -15.03 -8.53
C GLY A 49 -7.47 -14.63 -7.05
N TRP A 50 -7.13 -15.58 -6.16
CA TRP A 50 -6.94 -15.28 -4.74
C TRP A 50 -5.73 -14.39 -4.46
N ILE A 51 -4.59 -14.64 -5.12
CA ILE A 51 -3.37 -13.84 -4.95
C ILE A 51 -3.61 -12.38 -5.35
N THR A 52 -4.30 -12.17 -6.47
CA THR A 52 -4.61 -10.82 -6.98
C THR A 52 -5.71 -10.13 -6.16
N ALA A 53 -6.76 -10.85 -5.76
CA ALA A 53 -7.85 -10.28 -4.96
C ALA A 53 -7.47 -9.98 -3.50
N ALA A 54 -6.50 -10.71 -2.93
CA ALA A 54 -6.07 -10.57 -1.55
C ALA A 54 -5.63 -9.15 -1.19
N VAL A 55 -4.91 -8.47 -2.08
CA VAL A 55 -4.45 -7.10 -1.84
C VAL A 55 -5.62 -6.12 -1.77
N LEU A 56 -6.64 -6.31 -2.62
CA LEU A 56 -7.85 -5.48 -2.63
C LEU A 56 -8.68 -5.71 -1.37
N MET A 57 -8.81 -6.97 -0.93
CA MET A 57 -9.47 -7.30 0.33
C MET A 57 -8.79 -6.62 1.52
N GLY A 58 -7.46 -6.69 1.59
CA GLY A 58 -6.67 -5.97 2.58
C GLY A 58 -6.90 -4.46 2.50
N ALA A 59 -6.90 -3.90 1.29
CA ALA A 59 -7.08 -2.46 1.08
C ALA A 59 -8.44 -1.95 1.57
N VAL A 60 -9.52 -2.71 1.36
CA VAL A 60 -10.85 -2.39 1.91
C VAL A 60 -10.79 -2.33 3.43
N ILE A 61 -10.20 -3.34 4.08
CA ILE A 61 -10.06 -3.38 5.54
C ILE A 61 -9.25 -2.18 6.03
N GLY A 62 -8.10 -1.91 5.41
CA GLY A 62 -7.25 -0.78 5.74
C GLY A 62 -7.97 0.56 5.64
N ALA A 63 -8.65 0.80 4.52
CA ALA A 63 -9.37 2.05 4.27
C ALA A 63 -10.51 2.30 5.28
N VAL A 64 -11.26 1.24 5.65
CA VAL A 64 -12.35 1.36 6.64
C VAL A 64 -11.81 1.64 8.05
N VAL A 65 -10.76 0.92 8.45
CA VAL A 65 -10.20 1.03 9.80
C VAL A 65 -9.46 2.35 10.01
N ILE A 66 -8.80 2.87 8.98
CA ILE A 66 -7.89 4.02 9.14
C ILE A 66 -8.62 5.34 9.42
N GLY A 67 -9.87 5.50 8.99
CA GLY A 67 -10.64 6.74 9.12
C GLY A 67 -10.77 7.20 10.59
N PRO A 68 -11.49 6.45 11.45
CA PRO A 68 -11.63 6.79 12.86
C PRO A 68 -10.28 6.81 13.62
N MET A 69 -9.34 5.96 13.21
CA MET A 69 -8.00 5.96 13.80
C MET A 69 -7.25 7.27 13.52
N SER A 70 -7.41 7.84 12.32
CA SER A 70 -6.75 9.08 11.90
C SER A 70 -7.08 10.26 12.79
N ASP A 71 -8.35 10.38 13.19
CA ASP A 71 -8.79 11.44 14.08
C ASP A 71 -8.28 11.25 15.50
N ARG A 72 -8.12 10.02 15.97
CA ARG A 72 -7.66 9.71 17.34
C ARG A 72 -6.14 9.76 17.51
N PHE A 73 -5.38 9.20 16.57
CA PHE A 73 -3.93 9.00 16.72
C PHE A 73 -3.09 9.98 15.89
N GLY A 74 -3.72 10.68 14.94
CA GLY A 74 -3.08 11.63 14.05
C GLY A 74 -2.46 10.99 12.80
N ARG A 75 -2.56 11.73 11.68
CA ARG A 75 -2.25 11.28 10.32
C ARG A 75 -0.81 10.80 10.16
N LYS A 76 0.17 11.59 10.63
CA LYS A 76 1.60 11.29 10.48
C LYS A 76 2.00 9.94 11.11
N ARG A 77 1.50 9.65 12.32
CA ARG A 77 1.85 8.41 13.03
C ARG A 77 1.29 7.19 12.31
N LEU A 78 0.07 7.30 11.80
CA LEU A 78 -0.57 6.22 11.04
C LEU A 78 0.05 6.02 9.65
N LEU A 79 0.54 7.08 9.00
CA LEU A 79 1.31 6.95 7.77
C LEU A 79 2.62 6.16 8.01
N LEU A 80 3.32 6.44 9.10
CA LEU A 80 4.52 5.67 9.46
C LEU A 80 4.19 4.22 9.80
N LEU A 81 3.09 3.98 10.52
CA LEU A 81 2.61 2.61 10.78
C LEU A 81 2.27 1.88 9.47
N SER A 82 1.58 2.55 8.55
CA SER A 82 1.24 1.99 7.23
C SER A 82 2.52 1.64 6.45
N ALA A 83 3.55 2.49 6.49
CA ALA A 83 4.84 2.19 5.86
C ALA A 83 5.52 0.94 6.46
N VAL A 84 5.44 0.74 7.78
CA VAL A 84 5.96 -0.46 8.44
C VAL A 84 5.16 -1.71 8.04
N ILE A 85 3.83 -1.63 8.02
CA ILE A 85 2.97 -2.74 7.60
C ILE A 85 3.23 -3.09 6.13
N PHE A 86 3.38 -2.08 5.27
CA PHE A 86 3.75 -2.27 3.86
C PHE A 86 5.09 -3.00 3.73
N PHE A 87 6.11 -2.54 4.47
CA PHE A 87 7.43 -3.17 4.46
C PHE A 87 7.37 -4.64 4.88
N VAL A 88 6.65 -4.96 5.96
CA VAL A 88 6.47 -6.34 6.43
C VAL A 88 5.73 -7.18 5.39
N GLY A 89 4.63 -6.67 4.82
CA GLY A 89 3.87 -7.37 3.78
C GLY A 89 4.67 -7.58 2.48
N ALA A 90 5.50 -6.61 2.11
CA ALA A 90 6.37 -6.69 0.93
C ALA A 90 7.49 -7.72 1.14
N LEU A 91 8.13 -7.72 2.31
CA LEU A 91 9.10 -8.76 2.68
C LEU A 91 8.46 -10.15 2.72
N GLY A 92 7.28 -10.28 3.32
CA GLY A 92 6.53 -11.54 3.34
C GLY A 92 6.20 -12.05 1.94
N SER A 93 5.83 -11.14 1.03
CA SER A 93 5.57 -11.47 -0.37
C SER A 93 6.84 -11.88 -1.13
N GLY A 94 7.98 -11.24 -0.86
CA GLY A 94 9.26 -11.58 -1.50
C GLY A 94 9.89 -12.87 -0.98
N LEU A 95 9.59 -13.26 0.26
CA LEU A 95 10.10 -14.48 0.91
C LEU A 95 9.09 -15.63 0.88
N SER A 96 7.94 -15.47 0.22
CA SER A 96 6.89 -16.48 0.23
C SER A 96 7.28 -17.72 -0.58
N ASN A 97 7.27 -18.88 0.06
CA ASN A 97 7.53 -20.18 -0.59
C ASN A 97 6.25 -20.98 -0.90
N SER A 98 5.06 -20.43 -0.63
CA SER A 98 3.76 -21.03 -0.95
C SER A 98 2.73 -19.97 -1.32
N ALA A 99 1.72 -20.35 -2.11
CA ALA A 99 0.65 -19.45 -2.51
C ALA A 99 -0.13 -18.90 -1.31
N GLU A 100 -0.36 -19.72 -0.29
CA GLU A 100 -1.06 -19.34 0.94
C GLU A 100 -0.31 -18.24 1.70
N LEU A 101 1.02 -18.40 1.85
CA LEU A 101 1.85 -17.40 2.52
C LEU A 101 1.92 -16.10 1.71
N LEU A 102 1.94 -16.20 0.38
CA LEU A 102 1.85 -15.04 -0.50
C LEU A 102 0.51 -14.33 -0.31
N ILE A 103 -0.63 -15.04 -0.33
CA ILE A 103 -1.97 -14.49 -0.11
C ILE A 103 -2.05 -13.74 1.23
N ILE A 104 -1.59 -14.35 2.33
CA ILE A 104 -1.59 -13.70 3.65
C ILE A 104 -0.75 -12.41 3.63
N SER A 105 0.45 -12.48 3.02
CA SER A 105 1.34 -11.33 2.90
C SER A 105 0.71 -10.21 2.06
N ARG A 106 -0.02 -10.56 0.98
CA ARG A 106 -0.77 -9.63 0.13
C ARG A 106 -1.92 -8.96 0.89
N VAL A 107 -2.64 -9.68 1.76
CA VAL A 107 -3.68 -9.06 2.61
C VAL A 107 -3.05 -8.01 3.54
N ILE A 108 -1.96 -8.35 4.22
CA ILE A 108 -1.25 -7.43 5.14
C ILE A 108 -0.76 -6.19 4.39
N LEU A 109 -0.12 -6.41 3.23
CA LEU A 109 0.31 -5.31 2.36
C LEU A 109 -0.87 -4.45 1.92
N GLY A 110 -1.97 -5.08 1.50
CA GLY A 110 -3.21 -4.42 1.11
C GLY A 110 -3.74 -3.48 2.19
N MET A 111 -3.74 -3.92 3.46
CA MET A 111 -4.16 -3.08 4.59
C MET A 111 -3.33 -1.79 4.68
N ALA A 112 -2.01 -1.87 4.49
CA ALA A 112 -1.14 -0.70 4.48
C ALA A 112 -1.49 0.25 3.33
N VAL A 113 -1.71 -0.30 2.14
CA VAL A 113 -1.96 0.50 0.94
C VAL A 113 -3.32 1.18 0.99
N GLY A 114 -4.37 0.46 1.40
CA GLY A 114 -5.70 1.04 1.62
C GLY A 114 -5.70 2.11 2.71
N SER A 115 -4.89 1.93 3.76
CA SER A 115 -4.69 2.95 4.79
C SER A 115 -4.00 4.20 4.21
N ALA A 116 -2.94 4.00 3.43
CA ALA A 116 -2.17 5.07 2.82
C ALA A 116 -2.98 5.86 1.78
N SER A 117 -3.86 5.22 1.00
CA SER A 117 -4.66 5.88 -0.03
C SER A 117 -5.67 6.88 0.55
N ALA A 118 -6.17 6.64 1.76
CA ALA A 118 -7.01 7.60 2.48
C ALA A 118 -6.18 8.66 3.23
N LEU A 119 -5.05 8.26 3.83
CA LEU A 119 -4.24 9.14 4.67
C LEU A 119 -3.37 10.12 3.90
N VAL A 120 -2.71 9.70 2.82
CA VAL A 120 -1.71 10.52 2.12
C VAL A 120 -2.33 11.78 1.52
N PRO A 121 -3.41 11.72 0.72
CA PRO A 121 -4.00 12.93 0.13
C PRO A 121 -4.48 13.91 1.19
N THR A 122 -5.07 13.38 2.27
CA THR A 122 -5.56 14.15 3.42
C THR A 122 -4.41 14.83 4.16
N TYR A 123 -3.36 14.08 4.51
CA TYR A 123 -2.17 14.60 5.19
C TYR A 123 -1.46 15.68 4.38
N LEU A 124 -1.29 15.44 3.07
CA LEU A 124 -0.73 16.43 2.15
C LEU A 124 -1.62 17.69 2.07
N SER A 125 -2.94 17.51 2.06
CA SER A 125 -3.88 18.63 2.01
C SER A 125 -3.83 19.51 3.27
N GLU A 126 -3.66 18.90 4.44
CA GLU A 126 -3.54 19.58 5.75
C GLU A 126 -2.24 20.37 5.86
N LEU A 127 -1.15 19.87 5.27
CA LEU A 127 0.16 20.52 5.27
C LEU A 127 0.31 21.59 4.18
N SER A 128 -0.62 21.65 3.24
CA SER A 128 -0.52 22.53 2.06
C SER A 128 -1.30 23.84 2.24
N PRO A 129 -0.76 24.98 1.77
CA PRO A 129 -1.52 26.21 1.64
C PRO A 129 -2.72 26.02 0.70
N ALA A 130 -3.83 26.70 1.00
CA ALA A 130 -5.08 26.57 0.25
C ALA A 130 -4.91 26.74 -1.28
N LYS A 131 -4.00 27.63 -1.71
CA LYS A 131 -3.73 27.90 -3.14
C LYS A 131 -3.20 26.71 -3.94
N ILE A 132 -2.44 25.81 -3.31
CA ILE A 132 -1.80 24.66 -3.99
C ILE A 132 -2.34 23.30 -3.52
N ARG A 133 -3.33 23.30 -2.62
CA ARG A 133 -3.84 22.09 -1.96
C ARG A 133 -4.27 21.01 -2.93
N GLY A 134 -5.04 21.38 -3.95
CA GLY A 134 -5.48 20.44 -4.99
C GLY A 134 -4.29 19.79 -5.70
N GLY A 135 -3.33 20.60 -6.16
CA GLY A 135 -2.15 20.12 -6.87
C GLY A 135 -1.25 19.20 -6.04
N VAL A 136 -1.05 19.51 -4.75
CA VAL A 136 -0.24 18.67 -3.86
C VAL A 136 -0.95 17.35 -3.54
N SER A 137 -2.28 17.37 -3.33
CA SER A 137 -3.05 16.15 -3.12
C SER A 137 -3.09 15.25 -4.36
N THR A 138 -3.12 15.83 -5.57
CA THR A 138 -3.06 15.04 -6.83
C THR A 138 -1.71 14.42 -7.11
N MET A 139 -0.61 14.85 -6.46
CA MET A 139 0.69 14.19 -6.61
C MET A 139 0.68 12.71 -6.17
N PHE A 140 -0.31 12.30 -5.39
CA PHE A 140 -0.49 10.91 -4.98
C PHE A 140 -0.96 10.00 -6.13
N GLN A 141 -1.63 10.54 -7.15
CA GLN A 141 -2.12 9.74 -8.29
C GLN A 141 -0.99 9.43 -9.26
#